data_AF-A0A2G9T7B7-F1
#
_entry.id   AF-A0A2G9T7B7-F1
#
_cell.length_a   1.000
_cell.length_b   1.000
_cell.length_c   1.000
_cell.angle_alpha   90.00
_cell.angle_beta   90.00
_cell.angle_gamma   90.00
#
_symmetry.space_group_name_H-M   'P 1'
#
loop_
_entity.id
_entity.type
_entity.pdbx_description
1 polymer ?
#
loop_
_entity_poly.entity_id
_entity_poly.type
_entity_poly.pdbx_seq_one_letter_code
_entity_poly.pdbx_strand_id
1 'polypeptide(L)'
;VVKYGMSAKIGPLSFETPGPGEMAFDKPYSEATAQMIDQEVRDMVNSALTRTRELLLAKREDIEKVAQRLLEKEILSREDMVELLGKRPFAEKQTYEEMVSGTG
;
A
#
# COMPACT_ATOMS: atom_id res chain seq x y z
N VAL A 1 6.79 -3.22 -10.13
CA VAL A 1 6.78 -3.13 -11.61
C VAL A 1 7.68 -4.17 -12.25
N VAL A 2 9.00 -4.11 -12.02
CA VAL A 2 10.03 -4.87 -12.78
C VAL A 2 10.14 -6.37 -12.43
N LYS A 3 9.96 -6.73 -11.15
CA LYS A 3 10.15 -8.11 -10.65
C LYS A 3 8.92 -9.02 -10.76
N TYR A 4 7.73 -8.43 -10.75
CA TYR A 4 6.47 -9.18 -10.62
C TYR A 4 5.56 -9.07 -11.85
N GLY A 5 6.00 -8.39 -12.93
CA GLY A 5 5.19 -8.24 -14.15
C GLY A 5 3.85 -7.52 -13.95
N MET A 6 3.69 -6.76 -12.86
CA MET A 6 2.45 -6.07 -12.50
C MET A 6 2.29 -4.71 -13.20
N SER A 7 2.78 -4.56 -14.44
CA SER A 7 2.56 -3.36 -15.26
C SER A 7 1.97 -3.77 -16.61
N ALA A 8 0.86 -3.12 -16.97
CA ALA A 8 0.18 -3.34 -18.23
C ALA A 8 1.01 -2.87 -19.45
N LYS A 9 1.87 -1.85 -19.28
CA LYS A 9 2.69 -1.32 -20.37
C LYS A 9 3.93 -2.16 -20.67
N ILE A 10 4.53 -2.76 -19.64
CA ILE A 10 5.71 -3.63 -19.79
C ILE A 10 5.32 -5.07 -20.10
N GLY A 11 4.13 -5.49 -19.69
CA GLY A 11 3.64 -6.86 -19.84
C GLY A 11 4.18 -7.81 -18.74
N PRO A 12 3.95 -9.12 -18.88
CA PRO A 12 4.31 -10.13 -17.87
C PRO A 12 5.81 -10.47 -17.91
N LEU A 13 6.67 -9.46 -17.94
CA LEU A 13 8.11 -9.63 -17.92
C LEU A 13 8.63 -9.50 -16.49
N SER A 14 9.52 -10.41 -16.12
CA SER A 14 10.26 -10.38 -14.87
C SER A 14 11.72 -10.14 -15.19
N PHE A 15 12.26 -9.01 -14.74
CA PHE A 15 13.69 -8.77 -14.77
C PHE A 15 14.26 -8.99 -13.37
N GLU A 16 15.35 -9.75 -13.28
CA GLU A 16 16.09 -9.91 -12.04
C GLU A 16 16.80 -8.59 -11.71
N THR A 17 16.37 -7.96 -10.62
CA THR A 17 17.09 -6.83 -10.02
C THR A 17 18.04 -7.36 -8.95
N PRO A 18 19.33 -6.96 -8.96
CA PRO A 18 20.30 -7.38 -7.95
C PRO A 18 19.80 -7.07 -6.54
N GLY A 19 20.10 -7.98 -5.62
CA GLY A 19 19.73 -7.85 -4.21
C GLY A 19 20.46 -6.70 -3.50
N PRO A 20 20.03 -6.32 -2.29
CA PRO A 20 20.75 -5.33 -1.49
C PRO A 20 22.20 -5.78 -1.27
N GLY A 21 23.17 -5.03 -1.78
CA GLY A 21 24.61 -5.34 -1.65
C GLY A 21 25.25 -6.06 -2.84
N GLU A 22 24.48 -6.45 -3.85
CA GLU A 22 25.02 -6.98 -5.10
C GLU A 22 25.37 -5.84 -6.06
N MET A 23 26.58 -5.90 -6.65
CA MET A 23 26.97 -4.96 -7.70
C MET A 23 26.12 -5.21 -8.95
N ALA A 24 25.37 -4.19 -9.36
CA ALA A 24 24.61 -4.22 -10.61
C ALA A 24 25.60 -4.10 -11.79
N PHE A 25 26.03 -5.22 -12.35
CA PHE A 25 27.03 -5.23 -13.42
C PHE A 25 26.48 -4.80 -14.78
N ASP A 26 25.19 -5.03 -15.06
CA ASP A 26 24.48 -4.41 -16.19
C ASP A 26 22.97 -4.57 -16.04
N LYS A 27 22.20 -3.60 -16.54
CA LYS A 27 20.73 -3.71 -16.56
C LYS A 27 20.31 -4.66 -17.70
N PRO A 28 19.49 -5.69 -17.46
CA PRO A 28 19.11 -6.69 -18.49
C PRO A 28 18.06 -6.16 -19.49
N TYR A 29 17.99 -4.84 -19.69
CA TYR A 29 17.00 -4.19 -20.54
C TYR A 29 17.55 -2.91 -21.17
N SER A 30 17.02 -2.55 -22.34
CA SER A 30 17.43 -1.35 -23.07
C SER A 30 17.13 -0.06 -22.31
N GLU A 31 17.80 1.04 -22.68
CA GLU A 31 17.48 2.37 -22.12
C GLU A 31 16.02 2.78 -22.38
N ALA A 32 15.46 2.42 -23.54
CA ALA A 32 14.06 2.71 -23.86
C ALA A 32 13.10 1.97 -22.89
N THR A 33 13.42 0.73 -22.53
CA THR A 33 12.69 -0.05 -21.53
C THR A 33 12.87 0.53 -20.13
N ALA A 34 14.08 1.00 -19.79
CA ALA A 34 14.35 1.66 -18.52
C ALA A 34 13.51 2.93 -18.33
N GLN A 35 13.43 3.78 -19.37
CA GLN A 35 12.59 4.97 -19.36
C GLN A 35 11.11 4.62 -19.18
N MET A 36 10.63 3.56 -19.83
CA MET A 36 9.25 3.08 -19.68
C MET A 36 8.99 2.60 -18.25
N ILE A 37 9.92 1.88 -17.64
CA ILE A 37 9.85 1.45 -16.23
C ILE A 37 9.75 2.65 -15.31
N ASP A 38 10.63 3.64 -15.46
CA ASP A 38 10.64 4.83 -14.61
C ASP A 38 9.34 5.62 -14.71
N GLN A 39 8.78 5.72 -15.92
CA GLN A 39 7.48 6.35 -16.13
C GLN A 39 6.34 5.58 -15.44
N GLU A 40 6.31 4.25 -15.56
CA GLU A 40 5.31 3.40 -14.89
C GLU A 40 5.40 3.48 -13.36
N VAL A 41 6.61 3.53 -12.82
CA VAL A 41 6.84 3.71 -11.38
C VAL A 41 6.31 5.07 -10.93
N ARG A 42 6.59 6.13 -11.70
CA ARG A 42 6.07 7.47 -11.41
C ARG A 42 4.55 7.52 -11.47
N ASP A 43 3.95 6.94 -12.50
CA ASP A 43 2.49 6.89 -12.68
C ASP A 43 1.83 6.13 -11.50
N MET A 44 2.42 5.01 -11.08
CA MET A 44 1.96 4.22 -9.94
C MET A 44 2.00 5.01 -8.63
N VAL A 45 3.13 5.67 -8.34
CA VAL A 45 3.28 6.48 -7.13
C VAL A 45 2.30 7.66 -7.13
N ASN A 46 2.17 8.35 -8.27
CA ASN A 46 1.23 9.46 -8.41
C ASN A 46 -0.22 9.01 -8.24
N SER A 47 -0.61 7.86 -8.81
CA SER A 47 -1.95 7.30 -8.62
C SER A 47 -2.21 6.94 -7.16
N ALA A 48 -1.25 6.30 -6.49
CA ALA A 48 -1.37 5.97 -5.06
C ALA A 48 -1.50 7.24 -4.19
N LEU A 49 -0.70 8.28 -4.50
CA LEU A 49 -0.76 9.57 -3.82
C LEU A 49 -2.12 10.24 -4.01
N THR A 50 -2.60 10.35 -5.25
CA THR A 50 -3.90 10.96 -5.58
C THR A 50 -5.03 10.21 -4.89
N ARG A 51 -5.07 8.87 -5.00
CA ARG A 51 -6.07 8.03 -4.35
C ARG A 51 -6.05 8.19 -2.83
N THR A 52 -4.87 8.24 -2.22
CA THR A 52 -4.74 8.43 -0.77
C THR A 52 -5.24 9.82 -0.36
N ARG A 53 -4.88 10.85 -1.11
CA ARG A 53 -5.34 12.22 -0.86
C ARG A 53 -6.86 12.34 -0.97
N GLU A 54 -7.46 11.76 -2.00
CA GLU A 54 -8.92 11.72 -2.17
C GLU A 54 -9.61 10.99 -1.03
N LEU A 55 -9.07 9.83 -0.61
CA LEU A 55 -9.60 9.08 0.53
C LEU A 55 -9.54 9.89 1.82
N LEU A 56 -8.41 10.54 2.10
CA LEU A 56 -8.25 11.36 3.30
C LEU A 56 -9.17 12.59 3.27
N LEU A 57 -9.36 13.21 2.11
CA LEU A 57 -10.28 14.34 1.96
C LEU A 57 -11.74 13.90 2.13
N ALA A 58 -12.14 12.77 1.55
CA ALA A 58 -13.48 12.20 1.72
C ALA A 58 -13.78 11.80 3.17
N LYS A 59 -12.73 11.51 3.95
CA LYS A 59 -12.80 11.14 5.38
C LYS A 59 -12.27 12.21 6.31
N ARG A 60 -12.24 13.47 5.87
CA ARG A 60 -11.67 14.58 6.63
C ARG A 60 -12.30 14.76 8.02
N GLU A 61 -13.63 14.69 8.10
CA GLU A 61 -14.35 14.82 9.38
C GLU A 61 -13.98 13.72 10.37
N ASP A 62 -13.83 12.49 9.89
CA ASP A 62 -13.44 11.33 10.70
C ASP A 62 -11.99 11.46 11.18
N ILE A 63 -11.08 11.97 10.33
CA ILE A 63 -9.69 12.25 10.71
C ILE A 63 -9.63 13.34 11.78
N GLU A 64 -10.44 14.39 11.65
CA GLU A 64 -10.48 15.49 12.62
C GLU A 64 -10.92 15.01 14.00
N LYS A 65 -11.93 14.14 14.08
CA LYS A 65 -12.35 13.49 15.34
C LYS A 65 -11.20 12.69 15.97
N VAL A 66 -10.46 11.91 15.16
CA VAL A 66 -9.33 11.10 15.65
C VAL A 66 -8.20 12.02 16.16
N ALA A 67 -7.89 13.08 15.43
CA ALA A 67 -6.87 14.05 15.80
C ALA A 67 -7.23 14.78 17.10
N GLN A 68 -8.48 15.21 17.28
CA GLN A 68 -8.95 15.81 18.52
C GLN A 68 -8.82 14.84 19.70
N ARG A 69 -9.21 13.58 19.51
CA ARG A 69 -9.07 12.56 20.56
C ARG A 69 -7.61 12.29 20.93
N LEU A 70 -6.68 12.33 19.97
CA LEU A 70 -5.24 12.20 20.23
C LEU A 70 -4.65 13.36 21.05
N LEU A 71 -5.23 14.56 20.95
CA LEU A 71 -4.83 15.68 21.79
C LEU A 71 -5.26 15.50 23.25
N GLU A 72 -6.39 14.81 23.48
CA GLU A 72 -6.88 14.49 24.82
C GLU A 72 -6.20 13.25 25.42
N LYS A 73 -5.93 12.23 24.59
CA LYS A 73 -5.36 10.94 24.98
C LYS A 73 -4.21 10.59 24.03
N GLU A 74 -2.98 10.58 24.56
CA GLU A 74 -1.76 10.36 23.77
C GLU A 74 -1.72 9.02 23.01
N ILE A 75 -2.49 8.03 23.45
CA ILE A 75 -2.55 6.69 22.86
C ILE A 75 -4.01 6.27 22.65
N LEU A 76 -4.36 5.93 21.41
CA LEU A 76 -5.67 5.34 21.08
C LEU A 76 -5.56 3.84 20.90
N SER A 77 -6.43 3.11 21.60
CA SER A 77 -6.62 1.67 21.40
C SER A 77 -7.59 1.41 20.23
N ARG A 78 -7.69 0.15 19.81
CA ARG A 78 -8.67 -0.28 18.80
C ARG A 78 -10.11 0.00 19.26
N GLU A 79 -10.40 -0.18 20.54
CA GLU A 79 -11.73 0.07 21.11
C GLU A 79 -12.10 1.55 21.00
N ASP A 80 -11.15 2.46 21.31
CA ASP A 80 -11.34 3.91 21.15
C ASP A 80 -11.67 4.27 19.69
N MET A 81 -11.01 3.62 18.73
CA MET A 81 -11.25 3.82 17.30
C MET A 81 -12.62 3.29 16.86
N VAL A 82 -13.09 2.17 17.41
CA VAL A 82 -14.41 1.60 17.11
C VAL A 82 -15.52 2.45 17.74
N GLU A 83 -15.29 3.03 18.92
CA GLU A 83 -16.21 3.99 19.53
C GLU A 83 -16.33 5.26 18.68
N LEU A 84 -15.20 5.76 18.16
CA LEU A 84 -15.14 7.03 17.43
C LEU A 84 -15.63 6.93 15.97
N LEU A 85 -15.28 5.85 15.27
CA LEU A 85 -15.52 5.67 13.83
C LEU A 85 -16.55 4.56 13.52
N GLY A 86 -17.00 3.82 14.53
CA GLY A 86 -17.84 2.65 14.37
C GLY A 86 -17.07 1.38 14.00
N LYS A 87 -17.81 0.30 13.73
CA LYS A 87 -17.22 -0.99 13.32
C LYS A 87 -16.64 -0.88 11.91
N ARG A 88 -15.45 -1.46 11.72
CA ARG A 88 -14.78 -1.51 10.41
C ARG A 88 -15.68 -2.22 9.38
N PRO A 89 -15.92 -1.62 8.21
CA PRO A 89 -16.81 -2.19 7.19
C PRO A 89 -16.18 -3.34 6.37
N PHE A 90 -15.11 -3.95 6.89
CA PHE A 90 -14.40 -5.05 6.26
C PHE A 90 -14.19 -6.16 7.30
N ALA A 91 -14.44 -7.41 6.91
CA ALA A 91 -14.18 -8.55 7.77
C ALA A 91 -12.67 -8.67 8.05
N GLU A 92 -12.30 -8.69 9.31
CA GLU A 92 -10.95 -9.00 9.76
C GLU A 92 -10.96 -10.36 10.43
N LYS A 93 -9.99 -11.21 10.07
CA LYS A 93 -9.70 -12.42 10.82
C LYS A 93 -8.79 -12.02 11.99
N GLN A 94 -9.32 -12.07 13.20
CA GLN A 94 -8.66 -11.58 14.41
C GLN A 94 -8.18 -12.71 15.31
N THR A 95 -8.80 -13.88 15.24
CA THR A 95 -8.42 -15.03 16.07
C THR A 95 -7.65 -16.07 15.26
N TYR A 96 -6.79 -16.82 15.97
CA TYR A 96 -6.08 -17.96 15.39
C TYR A 96 -7.06 -18.95 14.75
N GLU A 97 -8.18 -19.21 15.42
CA GLU A 97 -9.27 -20.07 14.94
C GLU A 97 -9.84 -19.59 13.60
N GLU A 98 -10.08 -18.30 13.43
CA GLU A 98 -10.54 -17.72 12.16
C GLU A 98 -9.49 -17.83 11.05
N MET A 99 -8.20 -17.78 11.39
CA MET A 99 -7.11 -17.95 10.42
C MET A 99 -7.01 -19.40 9.92
N VAL A 100 -7.23 -20.39 10.79
CA VAL A 100 -7.10 -21.83 10.47
C VAL A 100 -8.41 -22.52 10.10
N SER A 101 -9.56 -21.84 10.23
CA SER A 101 -10.88 -22.38 9.88
C SER A 101 -11.04 -22.84 8.42
N GLY A 102 -10.14 -22.43 7.51
CA GLY A 102 -10.17 -22.81 6.10
C GLY A 102 -9.25 -23.97 5.69
N THR A 103 -8.55 -24.59 6.65
CA THR A 103 -7.62 -25.71 6.38
C THR A 103 -8.17 -27.09 6.75
N GLY A 104 -9.48 -27.23 6.94
CA GLY A 104 -10.17 -28.48 7.27
C GLY A 104 -10.94 -29.09 6.12
#